data_AF-A0A9E0RCT4-F1
#
_entry.id   AF-A0A9E0RCT4-F1
#
_cell.length_a   1.000
_cell.length_b   1.000
_cell.length_c   1.000
_cell.angle_alpha   90.00
_cell.angle_beta   90.00
_cell.angle_gamma   90.00
#
_symmetry.space_group_name_H-M   'P 1'
#
loop_
_entity.id
_entity.type
_entity.pdbx_description
1 polymer ?
#
loop_
_entity_poly.entity_id
_entity_poly.type
_entity_poly.pdbx_seq_one_letter_code
_entity_poly.pdbx_strand_id
1 'polypeptide(L)' 'TESWMTEYNDERPHDSLEDLTPWEYLAKHQQAENSNQRCN' A
#
# COMPACT_ATOMS: atom_id res chain seq x y z
N THR A 1 16.39 -16.01 -5.55
CA THR A 1 15.31 -16.30 -4.59
C THR A 1 14.45 -15.07 -4.48
N GLU A 2 13.16 -15.17 -4.81
CA GLU A 2 12.18 -14.06 -4.80
C GLU A 2 11.38 -14.00 -3.49
N SER A 3 11.57 -14.98 -2.60
CA SER A 3 10.83 -15.10 -1.32
C SER A 3 10.92 -13.84 -0.46
N TRP A 4 12.04 -13.12 -0.51
CA TRP A 4 12.24 -11.88 0.25
C TRP A 4 11.28 -10.77 -0.19
N MET A 5 10.88 -10.71 -1.47
CA MET A 5 9.90 -9.73 -1.94
C MET A 5 8.50 -10.07 -1.42
N THR A 6 8.19 -11.36 -1.27
CA THR A 6 6.90 -11.79 -0.74
C THR A 6 6.79 -11.47 0.75
N GLU A 7 7.79 -11.85 1.55
CA GLU A 7 7.84 -11.50 2.99
C GLU A 7 7.81 -9.99 3.22
N TYR A 8 8.51 -9.22 2.40
CA TYR A 8 8.53 -7.76 2.51
C TYR A 8 7.15 -7.14 2.23
N ASN A 9 6.44 -7.65 1.22
CA ASN A 9 5.15 -7.08 0.80
C ASN A 9 3.97 -7.55 1.65
N ASP A 10 4.03 -8.75 2.25
CA ASP A 10 2.89 -9.40 2.91
C ASP A 10 2.97 -9.35 4.45
N GLU A 11 4.16 -9.40 5.05
CA GLU A 11 4.29 -9.68 6.49
C GLU A 11 4.77 -8.50 7.35
N ARG A 12 5.04 -7.33 6.77
CA ARG A 12 5.65 -6.21 7.50
C ARG A 12 4.79 -4.94 7.46
N PRO A 13 3.96 -4.71 8.50
CA PRO A 13 3.45 -3.38 8.77
C PRO A 13 4.62 -2.42 9.02
N HIS A 14 4.55 -1.23 8.44
CA HIS A 14 5.63 -0.23 8.52
C HIS A 14 5.13 1.02 9.24
N ASP A 15 5.83 1.51 10.27
CA ASP A 15 5.44 2.72 11.02
C ASP A 15 5.22 3.92 10.08
N SER A 16 6.05 4.02 9.03
CA SER A 16 5.95 5.07 8.00
C SER A 16 4.73 4.96 7.07
N LEU A 17 4.06 3.81 7.04
CA LEU A 17 2.84 3.54 6.28
C LEU A 17 1.60 3.49 7.19
N GLU A 18 1.66 4.08 8.39
CA GLU A 18 0.58 3.99 9.40
C GLU A 18 0.31 2.55 9.85
N ASP A 19 1.36 1.77 10.09
CA ASP A 19 1.28 0.35 10.47
C ASP A 19 0.62 -0.54 9.40
N LEU A 20 0.59 -0.08 8.15
CA LEU A 20 0.10 -0.86 7.01
C LEU A 20 1.25 -1.62 6.34
N THR A 21 0.92 -2.77 5.76
CA THR A 21 1.78 -3.43 4.78
C THR A 21 1.84 -2.63 3.48
N PRO A 22 2.89 -2.81 2.65
CA PRO A 22 2.96 -2.20 1.33
C PRO A 22 1.72 -2.46 0.46
N TRP A 23 1.12 -3.66 0.55
CA TRP A 23 -0.10 -4.02 -0.18
C TRP A 23 -1.34 -3.26 0.30
N GLU A 24 -1.51 -3.15 1.61
CA GLU A 24 -2.64 -2.42 2.20
C GLU A 24 -2.56 -0.92 1.90
N TYR A 25 -1.36 -0.34 2.00
CA TYR A 25 -1.12 1.05 1.60
C TYR A 25 -1.47 1.26 0.12
N LEU A 26 -1.00 0.38 -0.76
CA LEU A 26 -1.28 0.47 -2.20
C LEU A 26 -2.78 0.33 -2.50
N ALA A 27 -3.50 -0.57 -1.82
CA ALA A 27 -4.95 -0.72 -1.98
C ALA A 27 -5.70 0.53 -1.51
N LYS A 28 -5.34 1.08 -0.35
CA LYS A 28 -5.93 2.31 0.22
C LYS A 28 -5.71 3.52 -0.70
N HIS A 29 -4.52 3.66 -1.27
CA HIS A 29 -4.16 4.80 -2.11
C HIS A 29 -4.67 4.68 -3.56
N GLN A 30 -4.70 3.48 -4.14
CA GLN A 30 -5.33 3.27 -5.46
C GLN A 30 -6.81 3.63 -5.45
N GLN A 31 -7.51 3.41 -4.33
CA GLN A 31 -8.91 3.78 -4.19
C GLN A 31 -9.12 5.31 -4.12
N ALA A 32 -8.13 6.04 -3.61
CA ALA A 32 -8.14 7.50 -3.57
C ALA A 32 -7.90 8.13 -4.95
N GLU A 33 -6.99 7.57 -5.74
CA GLU A 33 -6.64 8.12 -7.07
C GLU A 33 -7.66 7.79 -8.18
N ASN A 34 -8.52 6.78 -7.99
CA ASN A 34 -9.66 6.51 -8.89
C ASN A 34 -10.91 7.34 -8.56
N SER A 35 -10.87 8.12 -7.48
CA SER A 35 -11.84 9.17 -7.29
C SER A 35 -11.52 10.24 -8.32
N ASN A 36 -12.31 10.33 -9.40
CA ASN A 36 -12.36 11.48 -10.29
C ASN A 36 -12.86 12.72 -9.50
N GLN A 37 -12.15 13.12 -8.43
CA GLN A 37 -12.27 14.44 -7.86
C GLN A 37 -11.59 15.38 -8.84
N ARG A 38 -12.35 15.67 -9.91
CA ARG A 38 -12.22 16.88 -10.69
C ARG A 38 -12.25 18.02 -9.66
N CYS A 39 -11.08 18.47 -9.26
CA CYS A 39 -10.90 19.70 -8.52
C CYS A 39 -11.58 20.80 -9.36
N ASN A 40 -12.68 21.35 -8.83
CA ASN A 40 -13.28 22.58 -9.35
C ASN A 40 -12.59 23.77 -8.68
#